data_AF-A0A7S2JFM4-F1
#
_entry.id   AF-A0A7S2JFM4-F1
#
_cell.length_a   1.000
_cell.length_b   1.000
_cell.length_c   1.000
_cell.angle_alpha   90.00
_cell.angle_beta   90.00
_cell.angle_gamma   90.00
#
_symmetry.space_group_name_H-M   'P 1'
#
loop_
_entity.id
_entity.type
_entity.pdbx_description
1 polymer ?
#
loop_
_entity_poly.entity_id
_entity_poly.type
_entity_poly.pdbx_seq_one_letter_code
_entity_poly.pdbx_strand_id
1 'polypeptide(L)'
;GPGAGLARGRAPMADAGPCTLEAEQELRQFLAIVRPEWSQAKKHGGSDMKRVMTKLRHIGVNDKWEFMHRMSKNKINEDLANAGHSCFSRHTLDSIRKQTAFFRALENLNEAHYRQNGLFAHVPQMLSQTNLRTKAAALAAEGERS
;
A
#
# COMPACT_ATOMS: atom_id res chain seq x y z
N GLY A 1 9.77 45.28 29.49
CA GLY A 1 9.52 45.07 28.05
C GLY A 1 9.03 43.65 27.84
N PRO A 2 7.91 43.42 27.14
CA PRO A 2 7.39 42.08 26.95
C PRO A 2 8.03 41.46 25.70
N GLY A 3 8.85 40.43 25.91
CA GLY A 3 9.34 39.57 24.85
C GLY A 3 8.33 38.47 24.58
N ALA A 4 7.58 38.62 23.49
CA ALA A 4 6.69 37.61 22.94
C ALA A 4 7.49 36.41 22.42
N GLY A 5 7.47 35.30 23.16
CA GLY A 5 8.02 34.01 22.75
C GLY A 5 6.91 33.12 22.21
N LEU A 6 6.81 33.06 20.88
CA LEU A 6 5.83 32.32 20.11
C LEU A 6 5.71 30.86 20.54
N ALA A 7 4.52 30.49 21.03
CA ALA A 7 4.06 29.12 21.11
C ALA A 7 3.98 28.55 19.68
N ARG A 8 5.04 27.85 19.25
CA ARG A 8 4.96 26.96 18.08
C ARG A 8 4.07 25.78 18.43
N GLY A 9 2.80 25.90 18.03
CA GLY A 9 1.86 24.80 18.02
C GLY A 9 2.46 23.62 17.28
N ARG A 10 2.87 22.61 18.04
CA ARG A 10 3.10 21.27 17.52
C ARG A 10 1.71 20.69 17.30
N ALA A 11 1.23 20.77 16.06
CA ALA A 11 0.01 20.12 15.64
C ALA A 11 0.05 18.65 16.11
N PRO A 12 -0.94 18.18 16.87
CA PRO A 12 -1.04 16.76 17.16
C PRO A 12 -1.26 16.02 15.84
N MET A 13 -0.35 15.10 15.56
CA MET A 13 -0.51 14.07 14.55
C MET A 13 -1.76 13.26 14.90
N ALA A 14 -2.89 13.68 14.36
CA ALA A 14 -4.13 12.94 14.37
C ALA A 14 -4.60 12.80 12.92
N ASP A 15 -3.71 12.30 12.05
CA ASP A 15 -4.20 11.43 10.99
C ASP A 15 -4.47 10.08 11.65
N ALA A 16 -5.57 10.03 12.41
CA ALA A 16 -6.21 8.80 12.77
C ALA A 16 -6.75 8.25 11.45
N GLY A 17 -5.87 7.60 10.71
CA GLY A 17 -6.21 6.83 9.53
C GLY A 17 -7.41 5.95 9.88
N PRO A 18 -8.33 5.76 8.94
CA PRO A 18 -9.62 5.16 9.20
C PRO A 18 -9.49 3.93 10.11
N CYS A 19 -10.10 4.00 11.31
CA CYS A 19 -10.31 2.86 12.21
C CYS A 19 -11.31 1.87 11.57
N THR A 20 -11.06 1.47 10.32
CA THR A 20 -12.09 0.94 9.45
C THR A 20 -12.05 -0.56 9.45
N LEU A 21 -13.25 -1.08 9.64
CA LEU A 21 -13.65 -2.41 9.25
C LEU A 21 -13.11 -2.82 7.87
N GLU A 22 -12.89 -1.85 6.97
CA GLU A 22 -12.21 -1.99 5.68
C GLU A 22 -10.74 -2.43 5.80
N ALA A 23 -9.92 -1.77 6.63
CA ALA A 23 -8.52 -2.18 6.87
C ALA A 23 -8.43 -3.61 7.44
N GLU A 24 -9.36 -3.97 8.34
CA GLU A 24 -9.46 -5.34 8.87
C GLU A 24 -9.86 -6.34 7.77
N GLN A 25 -10.76 -5.95 6.86
CA GLN A 25 -11.15 -6.77 5.71
C GLN A 25 -10.00 -6.94 4.72
N GLU A 26 -9.24 -5.89 4.42
CA GLU A 26 -8.05 -5.97 3.57
C GLU A 26 -7.01 -6.91 4.15
N LEU A 27 -6.72 -6.80 5.45
CA LEU A 27 -5.82 -7.71 6.16
C LEU A 27 -6.32 -9.15 6.05
N ARG A 28 -7.62 -9.40 6.24
CA ARG A 28 -8.21 -10.73 6.08
C ARG A 28 -8.05 -11.27 4.65
N GLN A 29 -8.33 -10.46 3.63
CA GLN A 29 -8.18 -10.85 2.24
C GLN A 29 -6.72 -11.16 1.90
N PHE A 30 -5.79 -10.33 2.37
CA PHE A 30 -4.37 -10.55 2.22
C PHE A 30 -3.94 -11.89 2.84
N LEU A 31 -4.34 -12.17 4.08
CA LEU A 31 -4.03 -13.43 4.75
C LEU A 31 -4.64 -14.64 4.02
N ALA A 32 -5.82 -14.48 3.42
CA ALA A 32 -6.46 -15.54 2.62
C ALA A 32 -5.66 -15.85 1.35
N ILE A 33 -5.07 -14.85 0.71
CA ILE A 33 -4.21 -15.02 -0.48
C ILE A 33 -2.88 -15.70 -0.10
N VAL A 34 -2.28 -15.28 1.01
CA VAL A 34 -1.02 -15.85 1.50
C VAL A 34 -1.18 -17.32 1.91
N ARG A 35 -2.24 -17.64 2.65
CA ARG A 35 -2.55 -18.99 3.10
C ARG A 35 -4.05 -19.27 2.96
N PRO A 36 -4.49 -19.81 1.81
CA PRO A 36 -5.90 -20.12 1.57
C PRO A 36 -6.44 -21.15 2.57
N GLU A 37 -5.58 -22.02 3.07
CA GLU A 37 -5.87 -23.00 4.14
C GLU A 37 -6.46 -22.35 5.40
N TRP A 38 -6.14 -21.09 5.71
CA TRP A 38 -6.70 -20.41 6.87
C TRP A 38 -8.15 -19.97 6.66
N SER A 39 -8.53 -19.68 5.41
CA SER A 39 -9.89 -19.29 5.04
C SER A 39 -10.85 -20.48 5.02
N GLN A 40 -10.34 -21.71 4.86
CA GLN A 40 -11.18 -22.88 4.80
C GLN A 40 -11.69 -23.26 6.19
N ALA A 41 -13.01 -23.45 6.29
CA ALA A 41 -13.60 -24.05 7.49
C ALA A 41 -13.24 -25.54 7.50
N LYS A 42 -12.61 -26.01 8.58
CA LYS A 42 -12.31 -27.44 8.74
C LYS A 42 -13.59 -28.21 9.05
N LYS A 43 -13.73 -29.42 8.49
CA LYS A 43 -14.93 -30.29 8.64
C LYS A 43 -15.42 -30.45 10.09
N HIS A 44 -14.52 -30.37 11.08
CA HIS A 44 -14.84 -30.49 12.51
C HIS A 44 -14.20 -29.38 13.37
N GLY A 45 -13.98 -28.17 12.83
CA GLY A 45 -13.33 -27.11 13.60
C GLY A 45 -13.61 -25.69 13.11
N GLY A 46 -13.36 -24.72 13.98
CA GLY A 46 -13.42 -23.29 13.65
C GLY A 46 -12.43 -22.90 12.54
N SER A 47 -12.68 -21.75 11.90
CA SER A 47 -11.78 -21.20 10.88
C SER A 47 -10.49 -20.67 11.53
N ASP A 48 -9.35 -21.15 11.02
CA ASP A 48 -8.03 -20.68 11.45
C ASP A 48 -7.84 -19.17 11.19
N MET A 49 -8.52 -18.62 10.17
CA MET A 49 -8.54 -17.17 9.89
C MET A 49 -9.03 -16.37 11.10
N LYS A 50 -10.15 -16.76 11.72
CA LYS A 50 -10.68 -16.05 12.89
C LYS A 50 -9.67 -16.06 14.03
N ARG A 51 -9.00 -17.20 14.24
CA ARG A 51 -7.96 -17.34 15.27
C ARG A 51 -6.75 -16.46 14.97
N VAL A 52 -6.29 -16.38 13.72
CA VAL A 52 -5.18 -15.50 13.33
C VAL A 52 -5.57 -14.02 13.51
N MET A 53 -6.76 -13.62 13.07
CA MET A 53 -7.24 -12.23 13.25
C MET A 53 -7.35 -11.84 14.72
N THR A 54 -7.83 -12.73 15.59
CA THR A 54 -7.87 -12.48 17.04
C THR A 54 -6.46 -12.33 17.62
N LYS A 55 -5.48 -13.13 17.18
CA LYS A 55 -4.08 -13.00 17.61
C LYS A 55 -3.47 -11.67 17.19
N LEU A 56 -3.69 -11.27 15.94
CA LEU A 56 -3.18 -10.01 15.40
C LEU A 56 -3.80 -8.81 16.12
N ARG A 57 -5.11 -8.85 16.39
CA ARG A 57 -5.79 -7.83 17.20
C ARG A 57 -5.20 -7.72 18.61
N HIS A 58 -4.85 -8.84 19.23
CA HIS A 58 -4.28 -8.86 20.58
C HIS A 58 -2.90 -8.19 20.67
N ILE A 59 -2.09 -8.26 19.60
CA ILE A 59 -0.81 -7.54 19.50
C ILE A 59 -0.95 -6.11 18.94
N GLY A 60 -2.19 -5.64 18.72
CA GLY A 60 -2.50 -4.32 18.19
C GLY A 60 -2.32 -4.17 16.68
N VAL A 61 -2.26 -5.27 15.93
CA VAL A 61 -2.14 -5.26 14.47
C VAL A 61 -3.52 -5.47 13.86
N ASN A 62 -4.12 -4.38 13.38
CA ASN A 62 -5.46 -4.38 12.79
C ASN A 62 -5.46 -4.11 11.29
N ASP A 63 -4.32 -3.70 10.74
CA ASP A 63 -4.17 -3.24 9.37
C ASP A 63 -3.10 -4.04 8.62
N LYS A 64 -3.28 -4.14 7.30
CA LYS A 64 -2.36 -4.75 6.35
C LYS A 64 -0.99 -4.09 6.40
N TRP A 65 -0.91 -2.76 6.43
CA TRP A 65 0.37 -2.05 6.41
C TRP A 65 1.14 -2.24 7.70
N GLU A 66 0.48 -2.09 8.84
CA GLU A 66 1.06 -2.36 10.16
C GLU A 66 1.60 -3.79 10.24
N PHE A 67 0.83 -4.76 9.72
CA PHE A 67 1.24 -6.17 9.65
C PHE A 67 2.51 -6.34 8.80
N MET A 68 2.53 -5.82 7.57
CA MET A 68 3.70 -5.88 6.68
C MET A 68 4.92 -5.16 7.28
N HIS A 69 4.70 -4.02 7.93
CA HIS A 69 5.74 -3.23 8.56
C HIS A 69 6.41 -3.99 9.70
N ARG A 70 5.64 -4.54 10.66
CA ARG A 70 6.18 -5.34 11.76
C ARG A 70 6.82 -6.63 11.28
N MET A 71 6.29 -7.22 10.20
CA MET A 71 6.85 -8.39 9.58
C MET A 71 8.21 -8.11 8.92
N SER A 72 8.37 -6.97 8.25
CA SER A 72 9.65 -6.52 7.68
C SER A 72 10.72 -6.28 8.75
N LYS A 73 10.30 -5.81 9.93
CA LYS A 73 11.16 -5.62 11.12
C LYS A 73 11.43 -6.91 11.90
N ASN A 74 10.89 -8.05 11.46
CA ASN A 74 10.89 -9.34 12.17
C ASN A 74 10.32 -9.27 13.60
N LYS A 75 9.49 -8.25 13.90
CA LYS A 75 8.90 -8.03 15.24
C LYS A 75 7.64 -8.83 15.49
N ILE A 76 6.99 -9.31 14.43
CA ILE A 76 5.69 -9.99 14.55
C ILE A 76 5.72 -11.23 15.46
N ASN A 77 6.78 -12.05 15.37
CA ASN A 77 6.88 -13.25 16.20
C ASN A 77 7.28 -12.91 17.65
N GLU A 78 8.09 -11.87 17.85
CA GLU A 78 8.42 -11.37 19.19
C GLU A 78 7.15 -10.85 19.88
N ASP A 79 6.35 -10.04 19.18
CA ASP A 79 5.08 -9.52 19.69
C ASP A 79 4.09 -10.64 20.03
N LEU A 80 3.99 -11.66 19.17
CA LEU A 80 3.13 -12.83 19.41
C LEU A 80 3.62 -13.64 20.62
N ALA A 81 4.93 -13.85 20.76
CA ALA A 81 5.50 -14.58 21.89
C ALA A 81 5.28 -13.82 23.22
N ASN A 82 5.49 -12.50 23.21
CA ASN A 82 5.23 -11.62 24.36
C ASN A 82 3.75 -11.63 24.76
N ALA A 83 2.85 -11.81 23.79
CA ALA A 83 1.42 -11.92 24.01
C ALA A 83 0.95 -13.35 24.35
N GLY A 84 1.85 -14.33 24.50
CA GLY A 84 1.53 -15.72 24.84
C GLY A 84 0.93 -16.53 23.69
N HIS A 85 1.03 -16.06 22.44
CA HIS A 85 0.51 -16.73 21.26
C HIS A 85 1.58 -17.54 20.53
N SER A 86 1.14 -18.56 19.80
CA SER A 86 2.04 -19.35 18.94
C SER A 86 2.59 -18.48 17.80
N CYS A 87 3.92 -18.50 17.61
CA CYS A 87 4.61 -17.83 16.52
C CYS A 87 4.18 -18.37 15.13
N PHE A 88 4.36 -17.54 14.10
CA PHE A 88 4.24 -18.01 12.73
C PHE A 88 5.46 -18.86 12.34
N SER A 89 5.21 -19.95 11.62
CA SER A 89 6.28 -20.79 11.09
C SER A 89 7.10 -20.03 10.05
N ARG A 90 8.37 -20.42 9.88
CA ARG A 90 9.27 -19.83 8.89
C ARG A 90 8.69 -19.89 7.48
N HIS A 91 8.08 -21.01 7.12
CA HIS A 91 7.38 -21.14 5.83
C HIS A 91 6.28 -20.10 5.66
N THR A 92 5.48 -19.85 6.70
CA THR A 92 4.41 -18.85 6.64
C THR A 92 4.99 -17.46 6.43
N LEU A 93 6.06 -17.11 7.16
CA LEU A 93 6.74 -15.84 6.97
C LEU A 93 7.29 -15.71 5.55
N ASP A 94 7.92 -16.75 4.99
CA ASP A 94 8.44 -16.69 3.63
C ASP A 94 7.32 -16.57 2.57
N SER A 95 6.19 -17.25 2.76
CA SER A 95 4.99 -17.07 1.92
C SER A 95 4.48 -15.63 1.95
N ILE A 96 4.42 -15.02 3.14
CA ILE A 96 4.02 -13.62 3.30
C ILE A 96 5.00 -12.70 2.56
N ARG A 97 6.32 -12.87 2.72
CA ARG A 97 7.33 -12.00 2.08
C ARG A 97 7.21 -11.99 0.57
N LYS A 98 6.97 -13.16 -0.03
CA LYS A 98 6.77 -13.30 -1.48
C LYS A 98 5.55 -12.50 -1.95
N GLN A 99 4.44 -12.59 -1.22
CA GLN A 99 3.22 -11.86 -1.55
C GLN A 99 3.35 -10.36 -1.28
N THR A 100 4.05 -9.94 -0.22
CA THR A 100 4.29 -8.52 0.07
C THR A 100 5.00 -7.81 -1.08
N ALA A 101 5.99 -8.45 -1.71
CA ALA A 101 6.66 -7.89 -2.88
C ALA A 101 5.69 -7.68 -4.06
N PHE A 102 4.76 -8.62 -4.26
CA PHE A 102 3.73 -8.52 -5.28
C PHE A 102 2.73 -7.40 -5.01
N PHE A 103 2.19 -7.29 -3.80
CA PHE A 103 1.26 -6.21 -3.44
C PHE A 103 1.90 -4.83 -3.55
N ARG A 104 3.16 -4.70 -3.12
CA ARG A 104 3.91 -3.44 -3.27
C ARG A 104 4.10 -3.06 -4.75
N ALA A 105 4.28 -4.05 -5.63
CA ALA A 105 4.37 -3.80 -7.07
C ALA A 105 3.02 -3.35 -7.66
N LEU A 106 1.90 -3.93 -7.22
CA LEU A 106 0.56 -3.53 -7.66
C LEU A 106 0.20 -2.11 -7.22
N GLU A 107 0.57 -1.72 -6.01
CA GLU A 107 0.34 -0.36 -5.50
C GLU A 107 1.09 0.68 -6.35
N ASN A 108 2.35 0.39 -6.70
CA ASN A 108 3.15 1.26 -7.58
C ASN A 108 2.63 1.27 -9.03
N LEU A 109 1.98 0.19 -9.49
CA LEU A 109 1.38 0.09 -10.84
C LEU A 109 0.10 0.92 -10.96
N ASN A 110 -0.64 1.12 -9.88
CA ASN A 110 -1.84 1.96 -9.87
C ASN A 110 -1.51 3.45 -10.05
N GLU A 111 -0.30 3.85 -9.65
CA GLU A 111 0.14 5.26 -9.68
C GLU A 111 0.70 5.70 -11.04
N ALA A 112 1.11 4.75 -11.88
CA ALA A 112 1.65 5.03 -13.21
C ALA A 112 0.71 4.47 -14.27
N HIS A 113 -0.16 5.33 -14.82
CA HIS A 113 -0.35 5.53 -16.27
C HIS A 113 -1.29 6.73 -16.43
N TYR A 114 -0.82 7.92 -16.02
CA TYR A 114 -1.25 9.11 -16.75
C TYR A 114 -0.88 8.82 -18.21
N ARG A 115 -1.89 8.50 -19.02
CA ARG A 115 -1.73 8.46 -20.47
C ARG A 115 -1.13 9.80 -20.82
N GLN A 116 0.16 9.82 -21.20
CA GLN A 116 0.79 10.98 -21.81
C GLN A 116 0.07 11.19 -23.13
N ASN A 117 -1.10 11.81 -23.08
CA ASN A 117 -1.83 12.29 -24.22
C ASN A 117 -1.43 13.75 -24.35
N GLY A 118 -0.53 14.02 -25.30
CA GLY A 118 -0.01 15.35 -25.55
C GLY A 118 1.03 15.30 -26.67
N LEU A 119 1.31 16.45 -27.27
CA LEU A 119 2.22 16.62 -28.42
C LEU A 119 3.64 16.06 -28.23
N PHE A 120 4.01 15.67 -27.00
CA PHE A 120 5.30 15.11 -26.63
C PHE A 120 5.28 13.61 -26.30
N ALA A 121 4.14 12.93 -26.51
CA ALA A 121 4.08 11.49 -26.40
C ALA A 121 4.97 10.84 -27.48
N HIS A 122 5.86 9.94 -27.07
CA HIS A 122 6.90 9.39 -27.96
C HIS A 122 6.34 8.49 -29.09
N VAL A 123 5.17 7.88 -28.88
CA VAL A 123 4.63 6.86 -29.79
C VAL A 123 3.81 7.45 -30.96
N PRO A 124 2.92 8.45 -30.79
CA PRO A 124 2.23 9.06 -31.93
C PRO A 124 3.18 9.69 -32.96
N GLN A 125 4.35 10.16 -32.53
CA GLN A 125 5.33 10.83 -33.40
C GLN A 125 5.96 9.86 -34.41
N MET A 126 6.05 8.55 -34.11
CA MET A 126 6.62 7.57 -35.05
C MET A 126 5.62 7.10 -36.10
N LEU A 127 4.31 7.22 -35.84
CA LEU A 127 3.26 6.78 -36.77
C LEU A 127 2.67 7.94 -37.59
N SER A 128 2.85 9.19 -37.15
CA SER A 128 2.55 10.34 -37.99
C SER A 128 3.71 10.62 -38.94
N GLN A 129 3.51 10.50 -40.26
CA GLN A 129 4.49 10.95 -41.27
C GLN A 129 4.80 12.45 -41.23
N THR A 130 4.12 13.20 -40.36
CA THR A 130 4.27 14.64 -40.19
C THR A 130 5.00 14.91 -38.89
N ASN A 131 6.16 15.56 -38.96
CA ASN A 131 6.88 16.04 -37.79
C ASN A 131 6.02 17.07 -37.01
N LEU A 132 5.37 16.62 -35.93
CA LEU A 132 4.52 17.46 -35.08
C LEU A 132 5.29 18.61 -34.42
N ARG A 133 6.63 18.48 -34.26
CA ARG A 133 7.52 19.53 -33.78
C ARG A 133 7.55 20.75 -34.71
N THR A 134 7.59 20.54 -36.03
CA THR A 134 7.54 21.63 -37.01
C THR A 134 6.18 22.30 -37.06
N LYS A 135 5.10 21.55 -36.83
CA LYS A 135 3.73 22.12 -36.79
C LYS A 135 3.50 23.00 -35.56
N ALA A 136 4.02 22.59 -34.39
CA ALA A 136 3.94 23.38 -33.17
C ALA A 136 4.75 24.69 -33.28
N ALA A 137 5.93 24.66 -33.89
CA ALA A 137 6.73 25.86 -34.13
C ALA A 137 6.07 26.83 -35.12
N ALA A 138 5.40 26.32 -36.16
CA ALA A 138 4.66 27.15 -37.12
C ALA A 138 3.44 27.84 -36.48
N LEU A 139 2.68 27.13 -35.65
CA LEU A 139 1.53 27.69 -34.93
C LEU A 139 1.93 28.76 -33.91
N ALA A 140 3.11 28.62 -33.28
CA ALA A 140 3.63 29.63 -32.37
C ALA A 140 4.04 30.92 -33.11
N ALA A 141 4.56 30.81 -34.33
CA ALA A 141 4.97 31.95 -35.15
C ALA A 141 3.78 32.73 -35.75
N GLU A 142 2.62 32.10 -35.94
CA GLU A 142 1.39 32.78 -36.41
C GLU A 142 0.66 33.55 -35.32
N GLY A 143 0.89 33.24 -34.03
CA GLY A 143 0.28 33.95 -32.90
C GLY A 143 0.92 35.29 -32.54
N GLU A 144 2.10 35.62 -33.09
CA GLU A 144 2.85 36.85 -32.79
C GLU A 144 2.61 38.00 -33.81
N ARG A 145 1.70 37.82 -34.78
CA ARG A 145 1.36 38.82 -35.81
C ARG A 145 -0.11 39.27 -35.80
N SER A 146 -0.77 39.29 -34.64
CA SER A 146 -2.10 39.90 -34.48
C SER A 146 -2.13 40.81 -33.27
#